data_AF-A0A4U1JCY6-F1
#
_entry.id   AF-A0A4U1JCY6-F1
#
_cell.length_a   1.000
_cell.length_b   1.000
_cell.length_c   1.000
_cell.angle_alpha   90.00
_cell.angle_beta   90.00
_cell.angle_gamma   90.00
#
_symmetry.space_group_name_H-M   'P 1'
#
loop_
_entity.id
_entity.type
_entity.pdbx_description
1 polymer ?
#
loop_
_entity_poly.entity_id
_entity_poly.type
_entity_poly.pdbx_seq_one_letter_code
_entity_poly.pdbx_strand_id
1 'polypeptide(L)'
;MRVRPELRHLFAAAFGLLVGSAASACGTDAVGIDACREIESARCEATQACGATEAEAMHCIDLYRDQCLHGLQSGQEPGADATARCVEAVHAVAACARAGAATMVDCPAEPLVAAADPATITPCVVIARKPEQLADCAFVAKPADTGTTTPSGNDAGDAAME
;
A
#
# COMPACT_ATOMS: atom_id res chain seq x y z
N MET A 1 -41.27 18.53 43.16
CA MET A 1 -40.46 17.55 42.40
C MET A 1 -39.24 17.20 43.24
N ARG A 2 -39.09 15.94 43.65
CA ARG A 2 -37.99 15.47 44.51
C ARG A 2 -36.89 14.89 43.61
N VAL A 3 -35.70 15.47 43.64
CA VAL A 3 -34.50 14.92 43.00
C VAL A 3 -33.91 13.89 43.97
N ARG A 4 -33.72 12.64 43.51
CA ARG A 4 -33.00 11.61 44.26
C ARG A 4 -31.52 11.63 43.84
N PRO A 5 -30.58 11.79 44.78
CA PRO A 5 -29.17 11.46 44.55
C PRO A 5 -28.97 9.94 44.67
N GLU A 6 -27.75 9.48 44.37
CA GLU A 6 -27.25 8.11 44.58
C GLU A 6 -27.54 7.08 43.46
N LEU A 7 -26.75 7.14 42.39
CA LEU A 7 -26.26 5.93 41.71
C LEU A 7 -24.92 6.19 41.01
N ARG A 8 -23.98 6.81 41.73
CA ARG A 8 -22.55 6.79 41.40
C ARG A 8 -21.94 5.73 42.32
N HIS A 9 -20.96 4.95 41.85
CA HIS A 9 -20.16 3.99 42.64
C HIS A 9 -20.55 2.49 42.62
N LEU A 10 -21.01 1.93 41.49
CA LEU A 10 -21.00 0.46 41.30
C LEU A 10 -20.58 0.01 39.89
N PHE A 11 -19.55 0.61 39.29
CA PHE A 11 -18.92 0.08 38.06
C PHE A 11 -17.39 0.33 38.07
N ALA A 12 -16.71 -0.04 39.16
CA ALA A 12 -15.28 0.24 39.34
C ALA A 12 -14.36 -1.00 39.30
N ALA A 13 -14.82 -2.18 38.88
CA ALA A 13 -14.01 -3.40 39.05
C ALA A 13 -14.11 -4.47 37.94
N ALA A 14 -14.22 -4.08 36.66
CA ALA A 14 -14.23 -5.06 35.56
C ALA A 14 -13.57 -4.57 34.24
N PHE A 15 -12.57 -3.69 34.31
CA PHE A 15 -11.84 -3.19 33.13
C PHE A 15 -10.33 -3.38 33.25
N GLY A 16 -9.89 -4.43 33.96
CA GLY A 16 -8.48 -4.63 34.34
C GLY A 16 -7.73 -5.75 33.62
N LEU A 17 -8.33 -6.50 32.68
CA LEU A 17 -7.75 -7.78 32.24
C LEU A 17 -7.80 -8.06 30.73
N LEU A 18 -7.59 -7.06 29.87
CA LEU A 18 -7.58 -7.22 28.40
C LEU A 18 -6.44 -6.45 27.69
N VAL A 19 -5.27 -6.28 28.33
CA VAL A 19 -4.13 -5.51 27.76
C VAL A 19 -2.88 -6.40 27.52
N GLY A 20 -3.05 -7.72 27.38
CA GLY A 20 -1.94 -8.67 27.50
C GLY A 20 -1.33 -9.29 26.22
N SER A 21 -1.93 -9.17 25.04
CA SER A 21 -1.61 -10.14 23.95
C SER A 21 -1.40 -9.58 22.54
N ALA A 22 -1.15 -8.28 22.36
CA ALA A 22 -1.03 -7.67 21.02
C ALA A 22 0.40 -7.30 20.58
N ALA A 23 1.45 -7.80 21.26
CA ALA A 23 2.83 -7.35 21.01
C ALA A 23 3.51 -7.97 19.77
N SER A 24 2.88 -8.93 19.08
CA SER A 24 3.50 -9.69 17.98
C SER A 24 3.06 -9.27 16.57
N ALA A 25 2.26 -8.20 16.42
CA ALA A 25 1.75 -7.77 15.11
C ALA A 25 2.43 -6.51 14.52
N CYS A 26 3.31 -5.84 15.27
CA CYS A 26 4.12 -4.74 14.76
C CYS A 26 5.47 -5.29 14.29
N GLY A 27 5.53 -5.83 13.08
CA GLY A 27 6.80 -6.26 12.48
C GLY A 27 7.69 -5.05 12.19
N THR A 28 8.99 -5.14 12.52
CA THR A 28 9.99 -4.10 12.23
C THR A 28 10.58 -4.19 10.83
N ASP A 29 10.15 -5.18 10.05
CA ASP A 29 10.79 -5.60 8.79
C ASP A 29 10.18 -4.88 7.58
N ALA A 30 9.74 -3.64 7.74
CA ALA A 30 9.27 -2.83 6.62
C ALA A 30 10.44 -2.48 5.70
N VAL A 31 10.31 -2.81 4.42
CA VAL A 31 11.34 -2.59 3.39
C VAL A 31 10.77 -1.62 2.35
N GLY A 32 11.59 -0.69 1.83
CA GLY A 32 11.20 0.22 0.78
C GLY A 32 10.29 1.37 1.22
N ILE A 33 10.34 1.80 2.49
CA ILE A 33 9.49 2.89 3.01
C ILE A 33 9.68 4.18 2.20
N ASP A 34 10.93 4.57 1.95
CA ASP A 34 11.22 5.83 1.25
C ASP A 34 10.84 5.73 -0.24
N ALA A 35 11.16 4.60 -0.89
CA ALA A 35 10.73 4.33 -2.26
C ALA A 35 9.20 4.32 -2.39
N CYS A 36 8.47 3.69 -1.46
CA CYS A 36 7.02 3.71 -1.42
C CYS A 36 6.48 5.14 -1.35
N ARG A 37 7.04 5.97 -0.46
CA ARG A 37 6.61 7.37 -0.32
C ARG A 37 6.85 8.17 -1.59
N GLU A 38 7.99 7.98 -2.25
CA GLU A 38 8.32 8.68 -3.48
C GLU A 38 7.34 8.29 -4.62
N ILE A 39 7.12 6.99 -4.81
CA ILE A 39 6.20 6.46 -5.84
C ILE A 39 4.76 6.90 -5.57
N GLU A 40 4.28 6.76 -4.33
CA GLU A 40 2.91 7.14 -3.98
C GLU A 40 2.70 8.65 -4.03
N SER A 41 3.72 9.45 -3.70
CA SER A 41 3.61 10.91 -3.86
C SER A 41 3.43 11.28 -5.34
N ALA A 42 4.27 10.75 -6.23
CA ALA A 42 4.15 10.97 -7.66
C ALA A 42 2.80 10.50 -8.21
N ARG A 43 2.31 9.35 -7.73
CA ARG A 43 1.04 8.76 -8.13
C ARG A 43 -0.17 9.58 -7.66
N CYS A 44 -0.14 10.05 -6.41
CA CYS A 44 -1.16 10.95 -5.86
C CYS A 44 -1.20 12.28 -6.61
N GLU A 45 -0.06 12.89 -6.93
CA GLU A 45 0.00 14.10 -7.77
C GLU A 45 -0.53 13.86 -9.17
N ALA A 46 -0.19 12.72 -9.78
CA ALA A 46 -0.64 12.32 -11.10
C ALA A 46 -2.17 12.17 -11.20
N THR A 47 -2.89 11.92 -10.09
CA THR A 47 -4.36 11.83 -10.11
C THR A 47 -5.06 13.11 -10.59
N GLN A 48 -4.38 14.26 -10.55
CA GLN A 48 -4.92 15.51 -11.08
C GLN A 48 -5.15 15.46 -12.60
N ALA A 49 -4.34 14.67 -13.33
CA ALA A 49 -4.58 14.37 -14.74
C ALA A 49 -5.92 13.66 -14.99
N CYS A 50 -6.49 13.09 -13.94
CA CYS A 50 -7.70 12.28 -13.93
C CYS A 50 -8.86 12.95 -13.20
N GLY A 51 -8.78 14.26 -12.97
CA GLY A 51 -9.85 15.07 -12.41
C GLY A 51 -9.84 15.22 -10.89
N ALA A 52 -8.84 14.67 -10.19
CA ALA A 52 -8.65 14.99 -8.78
C ALA A 52 -8.22 16.45 -8.62
N THR A 53 -8.72 17.08 -7.56
CA THR A 53 -8.28 18.40 -7.11
C THR A 53 -6.93 18.32 -6.43
N GLU A 54 -6.25 19.46 -6.30
CA GLU A 54 -5.00 19.56 -5.51
C GLU A 54 -5.20 19.11 -4.06
N ALA A 55 -6.34 19.46 -3.45
CA ALA A 55 -6.67 19.05 -2.07
C ALA A 55 -6.83 17.52 -1.94
N GLU A 56 -7.43 16.85 -2.93
CA GLU A 56 -7.54 15.39 -2.97
C GLU A 56 -6.17 14.73 -3.18
N ALA A 57 -5.31 15.31 -4.03
CA ALA A 57 -3.94 14.83 -4.21
C ALA A 57 -3.13 14.95 -2.91
N MET A 58 -3.21 16.08 -2.20
CA MET A 58 -2.56 16.25 -0.90
C MET A 58 -3.09 15.25 0.14
N HIS A 59 -4.40 15.03 0.19
CA HIS A 59 -4.99 14.04 1.09
C HIS A 59 -4.50 12.62 0.79
N CYS A 60 -4.37 12.27 -0.49
CA CYS A 60 -3.78 11.01 -0.93
C CYS A 60 -2.33 10.87 -0.45
N ILE A 61 -1.51 11.92 -0.59
CA ILE A 61 -0.11 11.92 -0.13
C ILE A 61 -0.04 11.68 1.38
N ASP A 62 -0.85 12.40 2.18
CA ASP A 62 -0.88 12.21 3.64
C ASP A 62 -1.29 10.79 4.03
N LEU A 63 -2.31 10.24 3.36
CA LEU A 63 -2.75 8.87 3.59
C LEU A 63 -1.63 7.87 3.28
N TYR A 64 -1.01 7.96 2.11
CA TYR A 64 0.01 7.01 1.69
C TYR A 64 1.35 7.19 2.39
N ARG A 65 1.68 8.39 2.88
CA ARG A 65 2.85 8.61 3.76
C ARG A 65 2.81 7.68 4.97
N ASP A 66 1.62 7.50 5.54
CA ASP A 66 1.40 6.67 6.71
C ASP A 66 1.28 5.18 6.31
N GLN A 67 0.60 4.85 5.20
CA GLN A 67 0.54 3.47 4.70
C GLN A 67 1.92 2.91 4.32
N CYS A 68 2.80 3.76 3.78
CA CYS A 68 4.16 3.37 3.43
C CYS A 68 5.04 3.05 4.64
N LEU A 69 4.59 3.29 5.88
CA LEU A 69 5.28 2.77 7.08
C LEU A 69 5.28 1.24 7.14
N HIS A 70 4.44 0.57 6.35
CA HIS A 70 4.44 -0.87 6.17
C HIS A 70 5.41 -1.36 5.09
N GLY A 71 6.09 -0.45 4.38
CA GLY A 71 6.97 -0.77 3.26
C GLY A 71 6.21 -1.07 1.97
N LEU A 72 6.96 -1.50 0.96
CA LEU A 72 6.41 -1.96 -0.32
C LEU A 72 5.80 -3.36 -0.18
N GLN A 73 4.72 -3.61 -0.90
CA GLN A 73 4.01 -4.90 -0.86
C GLN A 73 4.88 -6.07 -1.34
N SER A 74 5.90 -5.80 -2.16
CA SER A 74 6.87 -6.82 -2.58
C SER A 74 7.81 -7.30 -1.47
N GLY A 75 7.97 -6.52 -0.39
CA GLY A 75 8.96 -6.77 0.65
C GLY A 75 10.41 -6.63 0.17
N GLN A 76 10.63 -6.05 -1.02
CA GLN A 76 11.94 -5.85 -1.62
C GLN A 76 12.28 -4.37 -1.68
N GLU A 77 13.54 -4.03 -1.39
CA GLU A 77 14.05 -2.66 -1.52
C GLU A 77 14.41 -2.42 -2.99
N PRO A 78 13.67 -1.57 -3.73
CA PRO A 78 14.11 -1.16 -5.05
C PRO A 78 15.35 -0.27 -4.93
N GLY A 79 16.26 -0.38 -5.90
CA GLY A 79 17.32 0.61 -6.03
C GLY A 79 16.76 1.97 -6.47
N ALA A 80 17.47 3.05 -6.15
CA ALA A 80 17.07 4.42 -6.52
C ALA A 80 16.74 4.57 -8.01
N ASP A 81 17.51 3.93 -8.89
CA ASP A 81 17.26 3.96 -10.34
C ASP A 81 15.91 3.32 -10.71
N ALA A 82 15.50 2.25 -10.02
CA ALA A 82 14.21 1.60 -10.28
C ALA A 82 13.05 2.46 -9.76
N THR A 83 13.19 3.05 -8.58
CA THR A 83 12.23 4.03 -8.04
C THR A 83 12.05 5.22 -8.99
N ALA A 84 13.14 5.81 -9.47
CA ALA A 84 13.11 6.96 -10.37
C ALA A 84 12.41 6.64 -11.70
N ARG A 85 12.70 5.48 -12.31
CA ARG A 85 12.01 5.05 -13.54
C ARG A 85 10.52 4.83 -13.32
N CYS A 86 10.12 4.25 -12.19
CA CYS A 86 8.70 4.11 -11.85
C CYS A 86 8.01 5.46 -11.71
N VAL A 87 8.64 6.42 -11.03
CA VAL A 87 8.13 7.81 -10.89
C VAL A 87 8.01 8.49 -12.26
N GLU A 88 9.02 8.37 -13.11
CA GLU A 88 8.99 8.89 -14.48
C GLU A 88 7.83 8.28 -15.29
N ALA A 89 7.66 6.96 -15.22
CA ALA A 89 6.57 6.27 -15.91
C ALA A 89 5.20 6.77 -15.44
N VAL A 90 5.00 6.95 -14.12
CA VAL A 90 3.76 7.53 -13.56
C VAL A 90 3.49 8.93 -14.13
N HIS A 91 4.51 9.80 -14.19
CA HIS A 91 4.36 11.14 -14.75
C HIS A 91 4.06 11.13 -16.25
N ALA A 92 4.65 10.20 -16.99
CA ALA A 92 4.40 10.04 -18.42
C ALA A 92 2.98 9.53 -18.71
N VAL A 93 2.49 8.56 -17.93
CA VAL A 93 1.07 8.15 -18.00
C VAL A 93 0.15 9.31 -17.67
N ALA A 94 0.49 10.14 -16.68
CA ALA A 94 -0.28 11.34 -16.34
C ALA A 94 -0.29 12.36 -17.48
N ALA A 95 0.84 12.53 -18.19
CA ALA A 95 0.90 13.38 -19.38
C ALA A 95 0.00 12.83 -20.51
N CYS A 96 0.01 11.51 -20.72
CA CYS A 96 -0.86 10.85 -21.68
C CYS A 96 -2.36 11.00 -21.33
N ALA A 97 -2.70 10.85 -20.05
CA ALA A 97 -4.06 11.09 -19.54
C ALA A 97 -4.52 12.54 -19.81
N ARG A 98 -3.66 13.53 -19.53
CA ARG A 98 -3.94 14.96 -19.85
C ARG A 98 -4.12 15.20 -21.35
N ALA A 99 -3.46 14.42 -22.20
CA ALA A 99 -3.64 14.48 -23.65
C ALA A 99 -4.96 13.86 -24.13
N GLY A 100 -5.76 13.27 -23.24
CA GLY A 100 -7.07 12.71 -23.56
C GLY A 100 -7.05 11.26 -24.04
N ALA A 101 -5.97 10.51 -23.76
CA ALA A 101 -5.90 9.09 -24.06
C ALA A 101 -7.05 8.31 -23.42
N ALA A 102 -7.75 7.51 -24.23
CA ALA A 102 -8.89 6.72 -23.78
C ALA A 102 -8.41 5.44 -23.09
N THR A 103 -7.33 4.85 -23.60
CA THR A 103 -6.74 3.61 -23.10
C THR A 103 -5.22 3.69 -23.12
N MET A 104 -4.55 2.72 -22.51
CA MET A 104 -3.08 2.63 -22.56
C MET A 104 -2.54 2.30 -23.96
N VAL A 105 -3.37 1.88 -24.92
CA VAL A 105 -2.98 1.79 -26.35
C VAL A 105 -2.53 3.14 -26.89
N ASP A 106 -3.14 4.22 -26.41
CA ASP A 106 -2.83 5.59 -26.84
C ASP A 106 -1.57 6.16 -26.13
N CYS A 107 -0.96 5.38 -25.22
CA CYS A 107 0.20 5.75 -24.40
C CYS A 107 1.41 4.82 -24.64
N PRO A 108 1.93 4.68 -25.88
CA PRO A 108 2.91 3.64 -26.22
C PRO A 108 4.31 3.84 -25.62
N ALA A 109 4.60 5.03 -25.09
CA ALA A 109 5.88 5.31 -24.42
C ALA A 109 6.02 4.54 -23.10
N GLU A 110 4.90 4.15 -22.49
CA GLU A 110 4.85 3.54 -21.16
C GLU A 110 4.50 2.05 -21.26
N PRO A 111 5.51 1.17 -21.32
CA PRO A 111 5.26 -0.26 -21.46
C PRO A 111 4.53 -0.79 -20.22
N LEU A 112 3.47 -1.55 -20.45
CA LEU A 112 2.82 -2.32 -19.41
C LEU A 112 3.54 -3.67 -19.20
N VAL A 113 3.33 -4.28 -18.04
CA VAL A 113 3.70 -5.68 -17.81
C VAL A 113 2.98 -6.59 -18.82
N ALA A 114 3.62 -7.70 -19.22
CA ALA A 114 3.11 -8.57 -20.28
C ALA A 114 1.71 -9.17 -20.02
N ALA A 115 1.29 -9.25 -18.76
CA ALA A 115 -0.03 -9.75 -18.37
C ALA A 115 -1.15 -8.70 -18.50
N ALA A 116 -0.82 -7.43 -18.74
CA ALA A 116 -1.77 -6.34 -18.88
C ALA A 116 -2.29 -6.25 -20.32
N ASP A 117 -3.58 -5.97 -20.49
CA ASP A 117 -4.16 -5.64 -21.79
C ASP A 117 -4.31 -4.11 -21.93
N PRO A 118 -3.49 -3.44 -22.76
CA PRO A 118 -3.54 -1.99 -22.90
C PRO A 118 -4.86 -1.48 -23.47
N ALA A 119 -5.63 -2.31 -24.17
CA ALA A 119 -6.92 -1.92 -24.77
C ALA A 119 -8.06 -1.87 -23.74
N THR A 120 -7.88 -2.44 -22.56
CA THR A 120 -8.93 -2.52 -21.52
C THR A 120 -8.62 -1.66 -20.29
N ILE A 121 -7.41 -1.10 -20.21
CA ILE A 121 -6.95 -0.32 -19.06
C ILE A 121 -6.79 1.14 -19.49
N THR A 122 -7.34 2.06 -18.70
CA THR A 122 -7.18 3.50 -18.93
C THR A 122 -5.96 4.04 -18.16
N PRO A 123 -5.36 5.15 -18.62
CA PRO A 123 -4.28 5.82 -17.88
C PRO A 123 -4.65 6.12 -16.42
N CYS A 124 -5.89 6.54 -16.19
CA CYS A 124 -6.37 6.87 -14.86
C CYS A 124 -6.57 5.65 -13.94
N VAL A 125 -6.86 4.47 -14.49
CA VAL A 125 -6.87 3.24 -13.71
C VAL A 125 -5.46 2.85 -13.29
N VAL A 126 -4.46 3.00 -14.18
CA VAL A 126 -3.05 2.76 -13.85
C VAL A 126 -2.61 3.70 -12.73
N ILE A 127 -2.77 5.02 -12.91
CA ILE A 127 -2.39 6.03 -11.92
C ILE A 127 -3.13 5.77 -10.60
N ALA A 128 -4.46 5.73 -10.59
CA ALA A 128 -5.20 5.77 -9.34
C ALA A 128 -5.22 4.43 -8.58
N ARG A 129 -4.97 3.29 -9.24
CA ARG A 129 -5.22 1.98 -8.62
C ARG A 129 -4.16 0.92 -8.87
N LYS A 130 -3.43 0.99 -9.99
CA LYS A 130 -2.62 -0.13 -10.47
C LYS A 130 -1.26 0.31 -11.03
N PRO A 131 -0.42 1.05 -10.26
CA PRO A 131 0.89 1.47 -10.74
C PRO A 131 1.76 0.27 -11.14
N GLU A 132 1.60 -0.88 -10.49
CA GLU A 132 2.33 -2.12 -10.79
C GLU A 132 2.07 -2.69 -12.19
N GLN A 133 1.08 -2.18 -12.92
CA GLN A 133 0.86 -2.54 -14.32
C GLN A 133 1.88 -1.89 -15.25
N LEU A 134 2.57 -0.82 -14.82
CA LEU A 134 3.70 -0.25 -15.55
C LEU A 134 4.92 -1.14 -15.37
N ALA A 135 5.63 -1.43 -16.45
CA ALA A 135 6.76 -2.35 -16.42
C ALA A 135 7.85 -1.87 -15.44
N ASP A 136 8.13 -0.57 -15.39
CA ASP A 136 9.10 0.01 -14.46
C ASP A 136 8.62 0.06 -13.00
N CYS A 137 7.33 -0.12 -12.74
CA CYS A 137 6.75 -0.18 -11.39
C CYS A 137 6.37 -1.62 -10.97
N ALA A 138 6.66 -2.63 -11.78
CA ALA A 138 6.20 -4.00 -11.55
C ALA A 138 6.66 -4.58 -10.18
N PHE A 139 7.77 -4.07 -9.65
CA PHE A 139 8.31 -4.45 -8.34
C PHE A 139 7.46 -4.00 -7.15
N VAL A 140 6.46 -3.13 -7.34
CA VAL A 140 5.58 -2.66 -6.26
C VAL A 140 4.66 -3.80 -5.80
N ALA A 141 4.25 -4.68 -6.70
CA ALA A 141 3.35 -5.78 -6.40
C ALA A 141 4.02 -6.88 -5.56
N LYS A 142 3.20 -7.56 -4.75
CA LYS A 142 3.62 -8.82 -4.12
C LYS A 142 4.03 -9.82 -5.22
N PRO A 143 5.19 -10.49 -5.10
CA PRO A 143 5.51 -11.64 -5.93
C PRO A 143 4.36 -12.66 -5.90
N ALA A 144 4.08 -13.29 -7.03
CA ALA A 144 3.10 -14.37 -7.06
C ALA A 144 3.50 -15.43 -6.02
N ASP A 145 2.54 -15.89 -5.21
CA ASP A 145 2.76 -16.98 -4.27
C ASP A 145 3.04 -18.26 -5.08
N THR A 146 4.30 -18.49 -5.43
CA THR A 146 4.77 -19.77 -5.95
C THR A 146 4.76 -20.74 -4.78
N GLY A 147 3.57 -21.27 -4.47
CA GLY A 147 3.24 -22.05 -3.28
C GLY A 147 4.42 -22.89 -2.79
N THR A 148 5.19 -22.32 -1.86
CA THR A 148 6.23 -23.05 -1.16
C THR A 148 5.54 -23.64 0.04
N THR A 149 5.17 -24.92 -0.06
CA THR A 149 4.80 -25.73 1.09
C THR A 149 5.91 -25.62 2.13
N THR A 150 5.70 -24.78 3.15
CA THR A 150 6.52 -24.80 4.35
C THR A 150 6.28 -26.15 5.05
N PRO A 151 7.32 -26.96 5.34
CA PRO A 151 7.13 -28.12 6.19
C PRO A 151 6.69 -27.61 7.57
N SER A 152 5.54 -28.07 8.05
CA SER A 152 5.15 -27.86 9.45
C SER A 152 6.20 -28.51 10.35
N GLY A 153 7.04 -27.69 10.98
CA GLY A 153 7.88 -28.11 12.08
C GLY A 153 6.99 -28.45 13.27
N ASN A 154 6.91 -29.73 13.61
CA ASN A 154 6.31 -30.18 14.86
C ASN A 154 7.32 -29.93 15.99
N ASP A 155 7.36 -28.73 16.55
CA ASP A 155 8.00 -28.49 17.85
C ASP A 155 7.04 -28.92 18.96
N ALA A 156 7.04 -30.23 19.24
CA ALA A 156 6.59 -30.77 20.51
C ALA A 156 7.80 -30.83 21.45
N GLY A 157 8.08 -29.72 22.13
CA GLY A 157 8.93 -29.73 23.31
C GLY A 157 8.16 -30.37 24.47
N ASP A 158 8.52 -31.59 24.84
CA ASP A 158 8.17 -32.17 26.13
C ASP A 158 9.41 -32.13 27.03
N ALA A 159 9.27 -31.38 28.12
CA ALA A 159 10.23 -31.28 29.19
C ALA A 159 9.98 -32.43 30.18
N ALA A 160 10.90 -33.39 30.26
CA ALA A 160 10.95 -34.33 31.36
C ALA A 160 11.95 -33.83 32.42
N MET A 161 11.39 -33.41 33.56
CA MET A 161 12.10 -33.36 34.84
C MET A 161 12.14 -34.78 35.41
N GLU A 162 13.33 -35.24 35.79
CA GLU A 162 13.69 -35.93 37.05
C GLU A 162 15.19 -36.27 37.08
#